data_AF-A0A6P2YBS2-F1
#
_entry.id   AF-A0A6P2YBS2-F1
#
_cell.length_a   1.000
_cell.length_b   1.000
_cell.length_c   1.000
_cell.angle_alpha   90.00
_cell.angle_beta   90.00
_cell.angle_gamma   90.00
#
_symmetry.space_group_name_H-M   'P 1'
#
loop_
_entity.id
_entity.type
_entity.pdbx_description
1 polymer ?
#
loop_
_entity_poly.entity_id
_entity_poly.type
_entity_poly.pdbx_seq_one_letter_code
_entity_poly.pdbx_strand_id
1 'polypeptide(L)'
;MDAKVCASAASLATAATPADAAAIAARTVPGCPGRTAPLRQALVAIVCVLGAAQAVLAGASAEALDPADTVRIVAPASPADPAGPGGATSDTAVRQVVLGIISFTRWPTTPVRLHLCVTGRTDYARGLTDTLQAGSTLLDVQRVRFDDPALGIACDIVYLGNLGAEERARVGAAVAGHPVLTISEHDPSCTAGGMFCLNVDGERVSFDINLDAVARSGVRVHPNVLNLARRPGAP
;
A
#
# COMPACT_ATOMS: atom_id res chain seq x y z
N MET A 1 -29.50 37.49 -51.88
CA MET A 1 -29.33 38.86 -51.37
C MET A 1 -29.26 38.70 -49.85
N ASP A 2 -28.13 38.62 -49.16
CA ASP A 2 -26.74 38.95 -49.50
C ASP A 2 -25.80 38.04 -48.70
N ALA A 3 -24.72 37.63 -49.35
CA ALA A 3 -23.64 36.85 -48.76
C ALA A 3 -22.65 37.81 -48.08
N LYS A 4 -22.15 37.47 -46.89
CA LYS A 4 -20.98 38.13 -46.31
C LYS A 4 -19.91 37.09 -45.96
N VAL A 5 -19.00 36.96 -46.92
CA VAL A 5 -17.66 36.38 -46.80
C VAL A 5 -16.76 37.39 -46.09
N CYS A 6 -16.00 36.96 -45.10
CA CYS A 6 -14.75 37.62 -44.71
C CYS A 6 -13.68 36.54 -44.50
N ALA A 7 -12.56 36.72 -45.19
CA ALA A 7 -11.46 35.78 -45.35
C ALA A 7 -10.31 36.01 -44.35
N SER A 8 -9.47 35.00 -44.32
CA SER A 8 -8.18 34.73 -43.66
C SER A 8 -7.24 35.89 -43.33
N ALA A 9 -6.46 35.67 -42.26
CA ALA A 9 -5.02 35.91 -42.28
C ALA A 9 -4.30 34.69 -41.68
N ALA A 10 -3.55 33.99 -42.53
CA ALA A 10 -2.58 32.97 -42.13
C ALA A 10 -1.27 33.66 -41.76
N SER A 11 -0.71 33.35 -40.59
CA SER A 11 0.66 33.73 -40.27
C SER A 11 1.60 32.58 -40.62
N LEU A 12 2.55 32.91 -41.51
CA LEU A 12 3.57 32.03 -42.04
C LEU A 12 4.61 31.66 -40.97
N ALA A 13 5.05 30.40 -41.03
CA ALA A 13 6.18 29.85 -40.34
C ALA A 13 7.47 30.60 -40.70
N THR A 14 8.31 30.87 -39.70
CA THR A 14 9.71 31.22 -39.93
C THR A 14 10.57 30.10 -39.34
N ALA A 15 11.11 29.27 -40.23
CA ALA A 15 12.14 28.29 -39.91
C ALA A 15 13.48 29.01 -39.79
N ALA A 16 14.24 28.70 -38.73
CA ALA A 16 15.63 29.11 -38.60
C ALA A 16 16.49 27.85 -38.40
N THR A 17 17.42 27.63 -39.33
CA THR A 17 18.60 26.75 -39.20
C THR A 17 19.75 27.49 -39.89
N PRO A 18 20.93 27.58 -39.26
CA PRO A 18 22.10 26.79 -39.69
C PRO A 18 22.84 26.20 -38.46
N ALA A 19 23.39 24.99 -38.48
CA ALA A 19 24.59 24.50 -39.18
C ALA A 19 25.92 25.14 -38.72
N ASP A 20 26.57 24.50 -37.74
CA ASP A 20 28.04 24.41 -37.54
C ASP A 20 28.27 23.30 -36.47
N ALA A 21 28.71 22.09 -36.80
CA ALA A 21 30.07 21.63 -37.13
C ALA A 21 31.10 21.70 -35.99
N ALA A 22 31.57 20.50 -35.61
CA ALA A 22 32.86 20.16 -34.99
C ALA A 22 33.15 20.60 -33.53
N ALA A 23 33.16 19.62 -32.61
CA ALA A 23 34.40 19.26 -31.92
C ALA A 23 34.25 17.91 -31.22
N ILE A 24 35.03 16.95 -31.70
CA ILE A 24 35.33 15.66 -31.10
C ILE A 24 36.07 15.91 -29.79
N ALA A 25 35.55 15.40 -28.67
CA ALA A 25 36.34 15.24 -27.45
C ALA A 25 35.93 13.94 -26.75
N ALA A 26 36.38 12.82 -27.31
CA ALA A 26 36.50 11.58 -26.58
C ALA A 26 37.54 11.78 -25.46
N ARG A 27 37.08 11.98 -24.23
CA ARG A 27 37.92 11.82 -23.03
C ARG A 27 37.70 10.42 -22.47
N THR A 28 38.41 9.47 -23.06
CA THR A 28 38.74 8.20 -22.41
C THR A 28 39.71 8.50 -21.26
N VAL A 29 39.25 8.33 -20.02
CA VAL A 29 40.11 8.28 -18.84
C VAL A 29 40.57 6.84 -18.64
N PRO A 30 41.88 6.56 -18.56
CA PRO A 30 42.38 5.23 -18.22
C PRO A 30 42.42 5.06 -16.69
N GLY A 31 41.83 3.94 -16.25
CA GLY A 31 42.33 3.03 -15.21
C GLY A 31 42.72 3.56 -13.83
N CYS A 32 42.10 2.98 -12.80
CA CYS A 32 42.85 2.26 -11.76
C CYS A 32 41.92 1.30 -11.00
N PRO A 33 42.23 -0.02 -10.94
CA PRO A 33 41.54 -0.97 -10.09
C PRO A 33 42.20 -1.00 -8.70
N GLY A 34 41.41 -0.74 -7.67
CA GLY A 34 41.77 -0.91 -6.27
C GLY A 34 40.51 -0.61 -5.46
N ARG A 35 40.11 -1.37 -4.45
CA ARG A 35 40.87 -2.22 -3.55
C ARG A 35 39.84 -3.14 -2.90
N THR A 36 40.05 -4.45 -2.96
CA THR A 36 39.35 -5.41 -2.12
C THR A 36 39.72 -5.14 -0.66
N ALA A 37 38.73 -4.96 0.21
CA ALA A 37 38.91 -5.04 1.65
C ALA A 37 37.75 -5.87 2.24
N PRO A 38 38.03 -7.07 2.77
CA PRO A 38 37.07 -7.83 3.56
C PRO A 38 37.23 -7.42 5.03
N LEU A 39 36.20 -6.83 5.65
CA LEU A 39 36.23 -6.55 7.08
C LEU A 39 35.13 -7.31 7.82
N ARG A 40 35.54 -8.50 8.25
CA ARG A 40 35.24 -9.19 9.51
C ARG A 40 33.89 -8.92 10.20
N GLN A 41 33.15 -10.01 10.27
CA GLN A 41 32.20 -10.40 11.32
C GLN A 41 32.55 -9.83 12.71
N ALA A 42 31.57 -9.21 13.34
CA ALA A 42 31.51 -9.06 14.79
C ALA A 42 30.17 -9.64 15.27
N LEU A 43 30.22 -10.90 15.68
CA LEU A 43 29.17 -11.56 16.47
C LEU A 43 29.21 -10.95 17.88
N VAL A 44 28.16 -10.27 18.29
CA VAL A 44 27.94 -9.92 19.70
C VAL A 44 26.85 -10.84 20.23
N ALA A 45 27.30 -11.91 20.90
CA ALA A 45 26.45 -12.76 21.72
C ALA A 45 26.19 -12.05 23.05
N ILE A 46 24.95 -11.64 23.31
CA ILE A 46 24.52 -11.20 24.63
C ILE A 46 23.94 -12.42 25.34
N VAL A 47 24.75 -12.98 26.23
CA VAL A 47 24.39 -14.01 27.20
C VAL A 47 23.85 -13.30 28.44
N CYS A 48 22.52 -13.34 28.65
CA CYS A 48 21.92 -12.99 29.94
C CYS A 48 21.53 -14.28 30.65
N VAL A 49 22.33 -14.65 31.65
CA VAL A 49 22.05 -15.71 32.62
C VAL A 49 21.81 -15.04 33.98
N LEU A 50 20.85 -15.60 34.72
CA LEU A 50 20.52 -15.44 36.15
C LEU A 50 19.26 -14.64 36.45
N GLY A 51 18.27 -15.38 36.96
CA GLY A 51 17.07 -14.87 37.61
C GLY A 51 16.29 -16.05 38.20
N ALA A 52 16.65 -16.41 39.42
CA ALA A 52 16.27 -17.64 40.11
C ALA A 52 14.76 -17.83 40.38
N ALA A 53 14.41 -19.10 40.50
CA ALA A 53 13.20 -19.70 41.03
C ALA A 53 12.58 -19.04 42.28
N GLN A 54 11.24 -18.98 42.32
CA GLN A 54 10.42 -19.17 43.53
C GLN A 54 9.11 -19.85 43.10
N ALA A 55 8.93 -21.14 43.41
CA ALA A 55 8.37 -21.71 44.64
C ALA A 55 6.83 -21.66 44.67
N VAL A 56 6.25 -22.84 44.40
CA VAL A 56 4.86 -23.23 44.63
C VAL A 56 4.49 -23.07 46.09
N LEU A 57 3.31 -22.51 46.37
CA LEU A 57 2.57 -22.76 47.60
C LEU A 57 1.08 -22.85 47.26
N ALA A 58 0.56 -24.07 47.38
CA ALA A 58 -0.85 -24.38 47.46
C ALA A 58 -1.41 -23.84 48.78
N GLY A 59 -2.57 -23.19 48.72
CA GLY A 59 -3.36 -22.79 49.87
C GLY A 59 -4.82 -23.06 49.57
N ALA A 60 -5.40 -24.02 50.28
CA ALA A 60 -6.79 -24.43 50.19
C ALA A 60 -7.65 -23.69 51.24
N SER A 61 -8.94 -23.56 50.88
CA SER A 61 -10.14 -23.53 51.73
C SER A 61 -10.40 -22.31 52.64
N ALA A 62 -11.57 -21.69 52.46
CA ALA A 62 -12.61 -21.65 53.51
C ALA A 62 -13.92 -21.04 52.95
N GLU A 63 -14.98 -21.85 52.95
CA GLU A 63 -16.37 -21.39 52.99
C GLU A 63 -16.63 -20.63 54.31
N ALA A 64 -17.37 -19.54 54.22
CA ALA A 64 -18.11 -18.98 55.34
C ALA A 64 -19.42 -18.37 54.80
N LEU A 65 -20.52 -18.76 55.44
CA LEU A 65 -21.89 -18.37 55.15
C LEU A 65 -22.29 -17.12 55.99
N ASP A 66 -23.13 -16.27 55.37
CA ASP A 66 -24.10 -15.29 55.95
C ASP A 66 -23.59 -14.02 56.69
N PRO A 67 -24.41 -12.95 56.85
CA PRO A 67 -25.69 -12.57 56.18
C PRO A 67 -25.74 -11.10 55.68
N ALA A 68 -26.80 -10.79 54.92
CA ALA A 68 -27.46 -9.48 54.69
C ALA A 68 -26.67 -8.17 54.88
N ASP A 69 -26.39 -7.48 53.77
CA ASP A 69 -26.91 -6.13 53.42
C ASP A 69 -26.11 -5.63 52.21
N THR A 70 -26.59 -5.89 50.98
CA THR A 70 -25.87 -5.50 49.77
C THR A 70 -26.70 -4.50 48.98
N VAL A 71 -26.35 -3.24 49.17
CA VAL A 71 -26.72 -2.12 48.30
C VAL A 71 -26.36 -2.51 46.86
N ARG A 72 -27.38 -2.65 46.00
CA ARG A 72 -27.22 -2.80 44.55
C ARG A 72 -26.68 -1.49 43.98
N ILE A 73 -25.36 -1.42 43.83
CA ILE A 73 -24.72 -0.42 42.97
C ILE A 73 -24.94 -0.89 41.54
N VAL A 74 -25.85 -0.22 40.82
CA VAL A 74 -25.98 -0.37 39.37
C VAL A 74 -24.68 0.14 38.77
N ALA A 75 -23.85 -0.77 38.28
CA ALA A 75 -22.69 -0.41 37.48
C ALA A 75 -23.18 0.32 36.21
N PRO A 76 -22.65 1.51 35.88
CA PRO A 76 -22.90 2.07 34.56
C PRO A 76 -22.36 1.09 33.52
N ALA A 77 -23.21 0.70 32.57
CA ALA A 77 -22.79 -0.05 31.40
C ALA A 77 -21.65 0.75 30.75
N SER A 78 -20.46 0.12 30.66
CA SER A 78 -19.38 0.70 29.86
C SER A 78 -19.89 0.93 28.45
N PRO A 79 -19.61 2.08 27.83
CA PRO A 79 -19.87 2.27 26.41
C PRO A 79 -19.10 1.16 25.68
N ALA A 80 -19.84 0.30 24.99
CA ALA A 80 -19.25 -0.69 24.10
C ALA A 80 -18.40 0.08 23.08
N ASP A 81 -17.11 -0.22 23.03
CA ASP A 81 -16.24 0.19 21.94
C ASP A 81 -16.91 -0.27 20.62
N PRO A 82 -17.07 0.60 19.61
CA PRO A 82 -17.73 0.24 18.35
C PRO A 82 -16.90 -0.73 17.48
N ALA A 83 -15.75 -1.21 17.98
CA ALA A 83 -14.92 -2.21 17.30
C ALA A 83 -15.40 -3.63 17.65
N GLY A 84 -16.52 -4.06 17.05
CA GLY A 84 -16.93 -5.46 17.11
C GLY A 84 -15.86 -6.39 16.51
N PRO A 85 -15.82 -7.68 16.93
CA PRO A 85 -14.80 -8.65 16.49
C PRO A 85 -14.71 -8.83 14.97
N GLY A 86 -15.79 -8.51 14.22
CA GLY A 86 -15.80 -8.60 12.76
C GLY A 86 -14.80 -7.67 12.06
N GLY A 87 -14.53 -6.47 12.60
CA GLY A 87 -13.61 -5.53 11.97
C GLY A 87 -12.16 -6.03 11.97
N ALA A 88 -11.73 -6.66 13.07
CA ALA A 88 -10.36 -7.20 13.17
C ALA A 88 -10.11 -8.37 12.21
N THR A 89 -11.13 -9.19 11.95
CA THR A 89 -10.99 -10.27 10.96
C THR A 89 -10.97 -9.73 9.53
N SER A 90 -11.81 -8.75 9.20
CA SER A 90 -11.78 -8.09 7.88
C SER A 90 -10.42 -7.45 7.60
N ASP A 91 -9.82 -6.75 8.57
CA ASP A 91 -8.48 -6.16 8.42
C ASP A 91 -7.42 -7.23 8.08
N THR A 92 -7.53 -8.40 8.72
CA THR A 92 -6.62 -9.52 8.48
C THR A 92 -6.82 -10.09 7.08
N ALA A 93 -8.06 -10.28 6.64
CA ALA A 93 -8.37 -10.77 5.30
C ALA A 93 -7.90 -9.78 4.21
N VAL A 94 -8.15 -8.48 4.38
CA VAL A 94 -7.69 -7.42 3.48
C VAL A 94 -6.17 -7.42 3.38
N ARG A 95 -5.47 -7.49 4.51
CA ARG A 95 -4.00 -7.59 4.52
C ARG A 95 -3.51 -8.78 3.71
N GLN A 96 -4.11 -9.96 3.86
CA GLN A 96 -3.71 -11.16 3.11
C GLN A 96 -3.94 -10.97 1.60
N VAL A 97 -5.08 -10.41 1.19
CA VAL A 97 -5.38 -10.14 -0.22
C VAL A 97 -4.41 -9.12 -0.81
N VAL A 98 -4.16 -8.00 -0.12
CA VAL A 98 -3.21 -6.96 -0.55
C VAL A 98 -1.81 -7.53 -0.73
N LEU A 99 -1.28 -8.28 0.26
CA LEU A 99 0.03 -8.92 0.14
C LEU A 99 0.07 -9.96 -0.99
N GLY A 100 -1.03 -10.68 -1.19
CA GLY A 100 -1.20 -11.59 -2.32
C GLY A 100 -1.07 -10.86 -3.66
N ILE A 101 -1.84 -9.80 -3.87
CA ILE A 101 -1.79 -8.97 -5.10
C ILE A 101 -0.36 -8.45 -5.36
N ILE A 102 0.30 -7.94 -4.32
CA ILE A 102 1.68 -7.44 -4.42
C ILE A 102 2.63 -8.56 -4.89
N SER A 103 2.49 -9.78 -4.38
CA SER A 103 3.33 -10.92 -4.77
C SER A 103 3.18 -11.33 -6.25
N PHE A 104 2.06 -10.99 -6.90
CA PHE A 104 1.83 -11.21 -8.33
C PHE A 104 2.18 -10.00 -9.20
N THR A 105 2.64 -8.91 -8.60
CA THR A 105 2.99 -7.67 -9.29
C THR A 105 4.51 -7.56 -9.45
N ARG A 106 4.95 -7.13 -10.63
CA ARG A 106 6.34 -6.91 -10.98
C ARG A 106 6.56 -5.47 -11.42
N TRP A 107 7.55 -4.83 -10.81
CA TRP A 107 8.01 -3.49 -11.16
C TRP A 107 9.09 -3.56 -12.24
N PRO A 108 9.21 -2.54 -13.12
CA PRO A 108 10.24 -2.50 -14.17
C PRO A 108 11.66 -2.63 -13.62
N THR A 109 11.93 -1.93 -12.51
CA THR A 109 13.14 -2.09 -11.70
C THR A 109 12.70 -2.77 -10.41
N THR A 110 13.24 -3.94 -10.10
CA THR A 110 12.83 -4.68 -8.89
C THR A 110 13.43 -4.01 -7.65
N PRO A 111 12.61 -3.44 -6.75
CA PRO A 111 13.11 -2.78 -5.57
C PRO A 111 13.52 -3.81 -4.50
N VAL A 112 14.53 -3.46 -3.70
CA VAL A 112 14.99 -4.29 -2.56
C VAL A 112 13.94 -4.29 -1.44
N ARG A 113 13.23 -3.18 -1.31
CA ARG A 113 12.14 -2.98 -0.37
C ARG A 113 11.05 -2.16 -1.05
N LEU A 114 9.81 -2.56 -0.87
CA LEU A 114 8.65 -1.87 -1.40
C LEU A 114 8.12 -0.85 -0.39
N HIS A 115 7.62 0.28 -0.87
CA HIS A 115 6.93 1.27 -0.07
C HIS A 115 5.43 1.27 -0.35
N LEU A 116 4.61 0.99 0.67
CA LEU A 116 3.16 1.07 0.63
C LEU A 116 2.70 2.34 1.31
N CYS A 117 2.07 3.21 0.54
CA CYS A 117 1.47 4.45 1.02
C CYS A 117 -0.04 4.27 1.18
N VAL A 118 -0.54 4.48 2.40
CA VAL A 118 -1.96 4.48 2.72
C VAL A 118 -2.46 5.91 2.69
N THR A 119 -3.52 6.17 1.92
CA THR A 119 -4.11 7.51 1.79
C THR A 119 -5.64 7.49 1.89
N GLY A 120 -6.22 8.63 2.27
CA GLY A 120 -7.65 8.75 2.55
C GLY A 120 -8.07 8.13 3.89
N ARG A 121 -9.38 8.14 4.15
CA ARG A 121 -9.94 7.49 5.35
C ARG A 121 -10.14 6.01 5.08
N THR A 122 -9.50 5.15 5.86
CA THR A 122 -9.54 3.69 5.64
C THR A 122 -10.38 2.96 6.67
N ASP A 123 -11.17 2.01 6.21
CA ASP A 123 -11.97 1.15 7.08
C ASP A 123 -11.25 -0.18 7.38
N TYR A 124 -10.42 -0.68 6.45
CA TYR A 124 -9.82 -2.03 6.54
C TYR A 124 -8.28 -2.05 6.54
N ALA A 125 -7.63 -0.88 6.56
CA ALA A 125 -6.17 -0.78 6.49
C ALA A 125 -5.46 -0.95 7.85
N ARG A 126 -6.16 -1.25 8.95
CA ARG A 126 -5.53 -1.37 10.28
C ARG A 126 -4.51 -2.51 10.34
N GLY A 127 -4.68 -3.55 9.52
CA GLY A 127 -3.69 -4.63 9.36
C GLY A 127 -2.45 -4.24 8.56
N LEU A 128 -2.47 -3.11 7.84
CA LEU A 128 -1.32 -2.62 7.07
C LEU A 128 -0.39 -1.81 8.00
N THR A 129 0.42 -2.55 8.77
CA THR A 129 1.33 -2.02 9.81
C THR A 129 2.74 -1.76 9.29
N ASP A 130 3.55 -1.04 10.07
CA ASP A 130 4.87 -0.47 9.73
C ASP A 130 5.78 -1.30 8.82
N THR A 131 5.94 -2.61 9.09
CA THR A 131 6.69 -3.51 8.20
C THR A 131 5.94 -4.82 7.98
N LEU A 132 5.83 -5.20 6.72
CA LEU A 132 5.22 -6.45 6.26
C LEU A 132 6.14 -7.15 5.26
N GLN A 133 5.70 -8.34 4.82
CA GLN A 133 6.41 -9.13 3.82
C GLN A 133 5.41 -9.67 2.80
N ALA A 134 5.69 -9.40 1.52
CA ALA A 134 4.95 -9.94 0.38
C ALA A 134 5.86 -10.92 -0.38
N GLY A 135 5.64 -12.22 -0.19
CA GLY A 135 6.54 -13.25 -0.70
C GLY A 135 7.93 -13.13 -0.07
N SER A 136 8.95 -12.81 -0.86
CA SER A 136 10.33 -12.61 -0.40
C SER A 136 10.72 -11.13 -0.20
N THR A 137 9.83 -10.19 -0.51
CA THR A 137 10.14 -8.75 -0.50
C THR A 137 9.57 -8.09 0.74
N LEU A 138 10.38 -7.27 1.41
CA LEU A 138 9.95 -6.46 2.55
C LEU A 138 9.14 -5.25 2.07
N LEU A 139 8.15 -4.87 2.87
CA LEU A 139 7.21 -3.81 2.58
C LEU A 139 7.15 -2.85 3.77
N ASP A 140 7.52 -1.59 3.58
CA ASP A 140 7.33 -0.55 4.59
C ASP A 140 6.02 0.17 4.34
N VAL A 141 5.23 0.34 5.40
CA VAL A 141 3.93 1.00 5.33
C VAL A 141 4.02 2.40 5.93
N GLN A 142 3.50 3.40 5.22
CA GLN A 142 3.39 4.77 5.69
C GLN A 142 2.04 5.37 5.34
N ARG A 143 1.52 6.25 6.20
CA ARG A 143 0.34 7.05 5.88
C ARG A 143 0.77 8.37 5.24
N VAL A 144 0.22 8.67 4.07
CA VAL A 144 0.57 9.85 3.27
C VAL A 144 -0.70 10.57 2.87
N ARG A 145 -0.64 11.90 2.77
CA ARG A 145 -1.78 12.71 2.33
C ARG A 145 -2.07 12.45 0.85
N PHE A 146 -3.34 12.55 0.46
CA PHE A 146 -3.75 12.31 -0.93
C PHE A 146 -3.27 13.41 -1.90
N ASP A 147 -2.92 14.58 -1.36
CA ASP A 147 -2.44 15.74 -2.09
C ASP A 147 -0.90 15.85 -2.11
N ASP A 148 -0.18 14.82 -1.64
CA ASP A 148 1.27 14.80 -1.70
C ASP A 148 1.75 14.56 -3.16
N PRO A 149 2.44 15.53 -3.78
CA PRO A 149 2.91 15.39 -5.16
C PRO A 149 4.01 14.32 -5.32
N ALA A 150 4.63 13.87 -4.22
CA ALA A 150 5.68 12.86 -4.24
C ALA A 150 5.16 11.42 -4.29
N LEU A 151 3.84 11.20 -4.24
CA LEU A 151 3.24 9.85 -4.24
C LEU A 151 3.78 8.94 -5.35
N GLY A 152 3.94 9.45 -6.58
CA GLY A 152 4.45 8.66 -7.71
C GLY A 152 5.92 8.24 -7.58
N ILE A 153 6.72 8.98 -6.80
CA ILE A 153 8.17 8.75 -6.67
C ILE A 153 8.49 8.01 -5.36
N ALA A 154 7.74 8.29 -4.30
CA ALA A 154 8.00 7.78 -2.94
C ALA A 154 7.33 6.44 -2.65
N CYS A 155 6.37 6.01 -3.47
CA CYS A 155 5.53 4.86 -3.21
C CYS A 155 5.58 3.88 -4.38
N ASP A 156 5.76 2.59 -4.10
CA ASP A 156 5.60 1.53 -5.08
C ASP A 156 4.15 1.05 -5.15
N ILE A 157 3.46 1.10 -4.00
CA ILE A 157 2.04 0.77 -3.84
C ILE A 157 1.33 1.96 -3.20
N VAL A 158 0.14 2.30 -3.71
CA VAL A 158 -0.80 3.23 -3.06
C VAL A 158 -2.09 2.48 -2.74
N TYR A 159 -2.41 2.42 -1.45
CA TYR A 159 -3.68 1.93 -0.92
C TYR A 159 -4.62 3.11 -0.68
N LEU A 160 -5.74 3.15 -1.41
CA LEU A 160 -6.72 4.23 -1.39
C LEU A 160 -7.92 3.84 -0.52
N GLY A 161 -8.11 4.56 0.57
CA GLY A 161 -9.33 4.54 1.37
C GLY A 161 -10.49 5.24 0.68
N ASN A 162 -11.46 5.67 1.49
CA ASN A 162 -12.56 6.52 1.07
C ASN A 162 -12.06 7.93 0.72
N LEU A 163 -12.15 8.26 -0.56
CA LEU A 163 -11.76 9.55 -1.15
C LEU A 163 -12.95 10.14 -1.94
N GLY A 164 -12.99 11.46 -2.06
CA GLY A 164 -13.85 12.15 -3.03
C GLY A 164 -13.36 11.99 -4.47
N ALA A 165 -14.18 12.39 -5.45
CA ALA A 165 -13.79 12.34 -6.87
C ALA A 165 -12.56 13.22 -7.17
N GLU A 166 -12.51 14.44 -6.63
CA GLU A 166 -11.36 15.34 -6.79
C GLU A 166 -10.09 14.80 -6.11
N GLU A 167 -10.22 14.22 -4.92
CA GLU A 167 -9.10 13.67 -4.18
C GLU A 167 -8.50 12.47 -4.94
N ARG A 168 -9.35 11.58 -5.48
CA ARG A 168 -8.90 10.49 -6.36
C ARG A 168 -8.21 11.01 -7.61
N ALA A 169 -8.73 12.07 -8.24
CA ALA A 169 -8.11 12.66 -9.41
C ALA A 169 -6.70 13.21 -9.10
N ARG A 170 -6.49 13.82 -7.92
CA ARG A 170 -5.17 14.27 -7.48
C ARG A 170 -4.19 13.12 -7.28
N VAL A 171 -4.61 12.05 -6.60
CA VAL A 171 -3.79 10.83 -6.43
C VAL A 171 -3.45 10.25 -7.81
N GLY A 172 -4.44 10.10 -8.69
CA GLY A 172 -4.25 9.60 -10.06
C GLY A 172 -3.26 10.44 -10.87
N ALA A 173 -3.31 11.77 -10.75
CA ALA A 173 -2.35 12.66 -11.39
C ALA A 173 -0.93 12.52 -10.81
N ALA A 174 -0.80 12.36 -9.48
CA ALA A 174 0.50 12.21 -8.83
C ALA A 174 1.20 10.89 -9.18
N VAL A 175 0.45 9.81 -9.39
CA VAL A 175 1.00 8.49 -9.76
C VAL A 175 1.13 8.28 -11.26
N ALA A 176 0.51 9.13 -12.09
CA ALA A 176 0.58 9.01 -13.54
C ALA A 176 2.04 9.02 -14.03
N GLY A 177 2.36 8.10 -14.95
CA GLY A 177 3.71 7.97 -15.51
C GLY A 177 4.73 7.26 -14.60
N HIS A 178 4.34 6.86 -13.38
CA HIS A 178 5.20 6.13 -12.44
C HIS A 178 4.75 4.67 -12.32
N PRO A 179 5.66 3.71 -12.08
CA PRO A 179 5.33 2.31 -11.92
C PRO A 179 4.70 2.05 -10.54
N VAL A 180 3.47 2.49 -10.31
CA VAL A 180 2.80 2.41 -9.01
C VAL A 180 1.57 1.51 -9.08
N LEU A 181 1.49 0.53 -8.19
CA LEU A 181 0.32 -0.32 -8.01
C LEU A 181 -0.74 0.43 -7.18
N THR A 182 -1.98 0.50 -7.66
CA THR A 182 -3.09 1.17 -6.94
C THR A 182 -4.17 0.17 -6.51
N ILE A 183 -4.52 0.19 -5.22
CA ILE A 183 -5.55 -0.68 -4.63
C ILE A 183 -6.55 0.18 -3.88
N SER A 184 -7.83 0.14 -4.24
CA SER A 184 -8.89 0.89 -3.55
C SER A 184 -9.78 -0.03 -2.73
N GLU A 185 -10.08 0.34 -1.49
CA GLU A 185 -11.12 -0.33 -0.69
C GLU A 185 -12.51 0.28 -0.86
N HIS A 186 -12.61 1.44 -1.54
CA HIS A 186 -13.86 2.18 -1.72
C HIS A 186 -14.06 2.56 -3.19
N ASP A 187 -14.31 1.56 -4.04
CA ASP A 187 -14.69 1.71 -5.46
C ASP A 187 -15.41 0.44 -5.96
N PRO A 188 -16.67 0.18 -5.54
CA PRO A 188 -17.35 -1.09 -5.82
C PRO A 188 -17.67 -1.32 -7.31
N SER A 189 -17.59 -0.28 -8.15
CA SER A 189 -17.73 -0.40 -9.61
C SER A 189 -16.39 -0.52 -10.34
N CYS A 190 -15.28 -0.39 -9.61
CA CYS A 190 -13.91 -0.37 -10.12
C CYS A 190 -13.67 0.56 -11.33
N THR A 191 -14.35 1.71 -11.31
CA THR A 191 -14.34 2.69 -12.41
C THR A 191 -13.62 3.98 -12.04
N ALA A 192 -13.24 4.16 -10.78
CA ALA A 192 -12.60 5.38 -10.28
C ALA A 192 -11.08 5.40 -10.45
N GLY A 193 -10.52 4.50 -11.27
CA GLY A 193 -9.13 4.52 -11.71
C GLY A 193 -8.13 3.72 -10.86
N GLY A 194 -8.59 3.01 -9.82
CA GLY A 194 -7.77 2.02 -9.13
C GLY A 194 -7.55 0.77 -10.00
N MET A 195 -6.39 0.13 -9.89
CA MET A 195 -6.13 -1.13 -10.61
C MET A 195 -6.89 -2.31 -10.00
N PHE A 196 -6.90 -2.39 -8.67
CA PHE A 196 -7.63 -3.39 -7.91
C PHE A 196 -8.62 -2.69 -6.99
N CYS A 197 -9.86 -3.17 -6.97
CA CYS A 197 -10.92 -2.60 -6.15
C CYS A 197 -11.48 -3.68 -5.24
N LEU A 198 -11.27 -3.55 -3.94
CA LEU A 198 -11.63 -4.56 -2.96
C LEU A 198 -13.13 -4.52 -2.67
N ASN A 199 -13.74 -5.70 -2.57
CA ASN A 199 -15.10 -5.91 -2.13
C ASN A 199 -15.02 -6.71 -0.82
N VAL A 200 -15.34 -6.06 0.30
CA VAL A 200 -15.24 -6.65 1.65
C VAL A 200 -16.63 -6.99 2.16
N ASP A 201 -16.89 -8.28 2.35
CA ASP A 201 -18.13 -8.83 2.93
C ASP A 201 -17.78 -9.69 4.15
N GLY A 202 -17.79 -9.06 5.32
CA GLY A 202 -17.33 -9.68 6.56
C GLY A 202 -15.87 -10.15 6.44
N GLU A 203 -15.65 -11.46 6.54
CA GLU A 203 -14.32 -12.07 6.43
C GLU A 203 -13.93 -12.42 4.98
N ARG A 204 -14.87 -12.32 4.04
CA ARG A 204 -14.62 -12.60 2.62
C ARG A 204 -14.20 -11.32 1.93
N VAL A 205 -13.02 -11.36 1.33
CA VAL A 205 -12.49 -10.26 0.52
C VAL A 205 -12.30 -10.76 -0.91
N SER A 206 -13.11 -10.23 -1.82
CA SER A 206 -12.91 -10.37 -3.26
C SER A 206 -12.42 -9.05 -3.83
N PHE A 207 -12.13 -9.00 -5.12
CA PHE A 207 -11.77 -7.77 -5.80
C PHE A 207 -12.10 -7.82 -7.27
N ASP A 208 -12.35 -6.65 -7.84
CA ASP A 208 -12.41 -6.42 -9.28
C ASP A 208 -11.08 -5.84 -9.77
N ILE A 209 -10.83 -6.00 -11.08
CA ILE A 209 -9.63 -5.47 -11.73
C ILE A 209 -10.03 -4.53 -12.87
N ASN A 210 -9.46 -3.33 -12.87
CA ASN A 210 -9.52 -2.42 -14.00
C ASN A 210 -8.30 -2.62 -14.92
N LEU A 211 -8.51 -3.33 -16.03
CA LEU A 211 -7.43 -3.67 -16.98
C LEU A 211 -6.84 -2.44 -17.69
N ASP A 212 -7.62 -1.37 -17.86
CA ASP A 212 -7.13 -0.12 -18.44
C ASP A 212 -6.18 0.60 -17.48
N ALA A 213 -6.52 0.65 -16.18
CA ALA A 213 -5.63 1.17 -15.15
C ALA A 213 -4.34 0.36 -15.07
N VAL A 214 -4.43 -0.98 -15.14
CA VAL A 214 -3.24 -1.86 -15.17
C VAL A 214 -2.36 -1.55 -16.39
N ALA A 215 -2.94 -1.41 -17.58
CA ALA A 215 -2.19 -1.13 -18.80
C ALA A 215 -1.41 0.21 -18.76
N ARG A 216 -1.95 1.21 -18.06
CA ARG A 216 -1.34 2.55 -17.92
C ARG A 216 -0.39 2.69 -16.71
N SER A 217 -0.36 1.71 -15.82
CA SER A 217 0.38 1.77 -14.54
C SER A 217 1.89 1.58 -14.63
N GLY A 218 2.42 1.09 -15.75
CA GLY A 218 3.85 0.77 -15.88
C GLY A 218 4.29 -0.52 -15.15
N VAL A 219 3.55 -1.03 -14.17
CA VAL A 219 3.81 -2.34 -13.55
C VAL A 219 3.29 -3.49 -14.42
N ARG A 220 3.64 -4.73 -14.07
CA ARG A 220 3.15 -5.95 -14.72
C ARG A 220 2.49 -6.84 -13.69
N VAL A 221 1.24 -7.24 -13.95
CA VAL A 221 0.45 -8.11 -13.08
C VAL A 221 0.34 -9.49 -13.70
N HIS A 222 0.70 -10.53 -12.95
CA HIS A 222 0.58 -11.91 -13.42
C HIS A 222 -0.89 -12.38 -13.35
N PRO A 223 -1.45 -13.00 -14.40
CA PRO A 223 -2.88 -13.33 -14.49
C PRO A 223 -3.38 -14.30 -13.40
N ASN A 224 -2.49 -15.15 -12.86
CA ASN A 224 -2.81 -16.01 -11.70
C ASN A 224 -3.27 -15.24 -10.45
N VAL A 225 -3.10 -13.92 -10.39
CA VAL A 225 -3.70 -13.08 -9.32
C VAL A 225 -5.22 -13.28 -9.24
N LEU A 226 -5.89 -13.57 -10.36
CA LEU A 226 -7.33 -13.82 -10.41
C LEU A 226 -7.75 -15.05 -9.60
N ASN A 227 -6.82 -15.95 -9.28
CA ASN A 227 -7.10 -17.09 -8.41
C ASN A 227 -7.26 -16.68 -6.93
N LEU A 228 -6.71 -15.52 -6.54
CA LEU A 228 -6.93 -14.93 -5.21
C LEU A 228 -8.38 -14.47 -5.04
N ALA A 229 -8.98 -13.91 -6.10
CA ALA A 229 -10.38 -13.49 -6.10
C ALA A 229 -11.39 -14.66 -6.08
N ARG A 230 -10.93 -15.91 -6.34
CA ARG A 230 -11.81 -17.07 -6.65
C ARG A 230 -11.95 -18.13 -5.54
N ARG A 231 -11.39 -17.98 -4.34
CA ARG A 231 -11.34 -19.08 -3.32
C ARG A 231 -12.54 -19.14 -2.36
N PRO A 232 -12.86 -20.33 -1.80
CA PRO A 232 -13.76 -21.35 -2.33
C PRO A 232 -15.16 -21.29 -1.67
N GLY A 233 -16.23 -21.40 -2.46
CA GLY A 233 -17.59 -21.46 -1.92
C GLY A 233 -18.71 -21.01 -2.86
N ALA A 234 -18.59 -21.26 -4.17
CA ALA A 234 -19.70 -21.14 -5.10
C ALA A 234 -19.79 -22.45 -5.89
N PRO A 235 -20.94 -23.15 -5.87
CA PRO A 235 -21.18 -24.32 -6.71
C PRO A 235 -21.19 -23.98 -8.20
#